data_AF-A0A957M5F4-F1
#
_entry.id   AF-A0A957M5F4-F1
#
_cell.length_a   1.000
_cell.length_b   1.000
_cell.length_c   1.000
_cell.angle_alpha   90.00
_cell.angle_beta   90.00
_cell.angle_gamma   90.00
#
_symmetry.space_group_name_H-M   'P 1'
#
loop_
_entity.id
_entity.type
_entity.pdbx_description
1 polymer ?
#
loop_
_entity_poly.entity_id
_entity_poly.type
_entity_poly.pdbx_seq_one_letter_code
_entity_poly.pdbx_strand_id
1 'polypeptide(L)'
;TEAATAEAAESADVAPPAEPLPIPTETYNGIPVGFTPEGFPFRGDPNAPVTMIEYSDYQCPFCARYFVQTEPAINESFVRSGQLMVIFRDFPIEGLHPNAPMAHVASLCVADQ
;
A
#
# COMPACT_ATOMS: atom_id res chain seq x y z
N THR A 1 47.97 17.07 -4.02
CA THR A 1 46.72 16.86 -3.27
C THR A 1 45.68 16.49 -4.27
N GLU A 2 45.46 15.19 -4.51
CA GLU A 2 44.37 14.69 -5.34
C GLU A 2 44.14 13.19 -5.09
N ALA A 3 42.89 12.78 -5.30
CA ALA A 3 42.33 11.42 -5.31
C ALA A 3 42.20 10.72 -3.93
N ALA A 4 41.02 10.76 -3.29
CA ALA A 4 39.80 9.98 -3.58
C ALA A 4 39.79 8.63 -2.82
N THR A 5 39.20 8.66 -1.62
CA THR A 5 38.67 7.48 -0.93
C THR A 5 37.25 7.24 -1.44
N ALA A 6 37.05 6.19 -2.22
CA ALA A 6 35.73 5.66 -2.52
C ALA A 6 35.64 4.28 -1.86
N GLU A 7 35.00 4.23 -0.70
CA GLU A 7 34.53 2.98 -0.11
C GLU A 7 33.23 3.28 0.62
N ALA A 8 32.12 2.81 0.02
CA ALA A 8 30.86 2.41 0.67
C ALA A 8 29.71 2.48 -0.35
N ALA A 9 29.47 1.37 -1.05
CA ALA A 9 28.16 1.07 -1.61
C ALA A 9 28.08 -0.43 -1.89
N GLU A 10 27.76 -1.22 -0.85
CA GLU A 10 27.08 -2.50 -1.02
C GLU A 10 26.52 -2.94 0.34
N SER A 11 25.24 -2.63 0.59
CA SER A 11 24.34 -3.46 1.40
C SER A 11 22.98 -2.78 1.41
N ALA A 12 22.26 -2.89 0.29
CA ALA A 12 20.82 -2.88 0.35
C ALA A 12 20.42 -4.32 0.66
N ASP A 13 20.05 -4.57 1.91
CA ASP A 13 19.46 -5.81 2.39
C ASP A 13 18.24 -6.11 1.51
N VAL A 14 18.38 -7.06 0.58
CA VAL A 14 17.28 -7.51 -0.27
C VAL A 14 16.34 -8.27 0.64
N ALA A 15 15.19 -7.66 0.94
CA ALA A 15 14.13 -8.31 1.68
C ALA A 15 13.85 -9.70 1.08
N PRO A 16 13.65 -10.73 1.91
CA PRO A 16 13.38 -12.08 1.41
C PRO A 16 12.16 -12.07 0.48
N PRO A 17 12.10 -13.00 -0.49
CA PRO A 17 10.96 -13.08 -1.40
C PRO A 17 9.69 -13.27 -0.58
N ALA A 18 8.74 -12.34 -0.75
CA ALA A 18 7.42 -12.43 -0.14
C ALA A 18 6.77 -13.76 -0.57
N GLU A 19 6.15 -14.47 0.38
CA GLU A 19 5.38 -15.65 0.05
C GLU A 19 4.23 -15.30 -0.91
N PRO A 20 3.83 -16.20 -1.82
CA PRO A 20 2.74 -15.92 -2.75
C PRO A 20 1.45 -15.63 -1.99
N LEU A 21 0.89 -14.45 -2.23
CA LEU A 21 -0.39 -14.07 -1.64
C LEU A 21 -1.52 -14.96 -2.16
N PRO A 22 -2.58 -15.19 -1.37
CA PRO A 22 -3.74 -15.94 -1.84
C PRO A 22 -4.37 -15.25 -3.07
N ILE A 23 -4.83 -16.04 -4.05
CA ILE A 23 -5.50 -15.50 -5.24
C ILE A 23 -6.84 -14.86 -4.80
N PRO A 24 -7.07 -13.57 -5.12
CA PRO A 24 -8.31 -12.89 -4.80
C PRO A 24 -9.49 -13.57 -5.48
N THR A 25 -10.53 -13.88 -4.70
CA THR A 25 -11.83 -14.30 -5.25
C THR A 25 -12.78 -13.13 -5.48
N GLU A 26 -12.47 -11.97 -4.89
CA GLU A 26 -13.30 -10.78 -4.92
C GLU A 26 -12.71 -9.67 -5.82
N THR A 27 -13.60 -8.84 -6.36
CA THR A 27 -13.20 -7.67 -7.14
C THR A 27 -14.00 -6.43 -6.73
N TYR A 28 -13.34 -5.28 -6.73
CA TYR A 28 -13.99 -3.98 -6.57
C TYR A 28 -13.73 -3.14 -7.83
N ASN A 29 -14.80 -2.69 -8.50
CA ASN A 29 -14.72 -1.98 -9.78
C ASN A 29 -13.87 -2.72 -10.84
N GLY A 30 -13.89 -4.06 -10.82
CA GLY A 30 -13.12 -4.92 -11.72
C GLY A 30 -11.63 -5.00 -11.41
N ILE A 31 -11.18 -4.51 -10.26
CA ILE A 31 -9.82 -4.69 -9.74
C ILE A 31 -9.85 -5.82 -8.70
N PRO A 32 -8.94 -6.82 -8.76
CA PRO A 32 -8.83 -7.84 -7.72
C PRO A 32 -8.53 -7.21 -6.36
N VAL A 33 -9.23 -7.65 -5.32
CA VAL A 33 -9.04 -7.16 -3.94
C VAL A 33 -9.01 -8.31 -2.94
N GLY A 34 -8.25 -8.16 -1.87
CA GLY A 34 -8.16 -9.17 -0.84
C GLY A 34 -7.33 -8.70 0.35
N PHE A 35 -6.87 -9.65 1.16
CA PHE A 35 -6.02 -9.41 2.31
C PHE A 35 -4.72 -10.19 2.20
N THR A 36 -3.60 -9.58 2.60
CA THR A 36 -2.31 -10.29 2.75
C THR A 36 -2.40 -11.30 3.90
N PRO A 37 -1.45 -12.26 4.02
CA PRO A 37 -1.38 -13.17 5.17
C PRO A 37 -1.35 -12.45 6.53
N GLU A 38 -0.80 -11.24 6.58
CA GLU A 38 -0.78 -10.39 7.78
C GLU A 38 -2.09 -9.61 8.02
N GLY A 39 -3.07 -9.75 7.13
CA GLY A 39 -4.38 -9.10 7.24
C GLY A 39 -4.47 -7.70 6.65
N PHE A 40 -3.51 -7.26 5.83
CA PHE A 40 -3.58 -5.93 5.20
C PHE A 40 -4.41 -5.97 3.92
N PRO A 41 -5.36 -5.04 3.72
CA PRO A 41 -6.12 -4.98 2.49
C PRO A 41 -5.22 -4.59 1.31
N PHE A 42 -5.43 -5.24 0.17
CA PHE A 42 -4.73 -4.93 -1.08
C PHE A 42 -5.69 -4.82 -2.26
N ARG A 43 -5.21 -4.16 -3.31
CA ARG A 43 -5.83 -4.11 -4.64
C ARG A 43 -4.79 -4.36 -5.73
N GLY A 44 -5.19 -5.07 -6.78
CA GLY A 44 -4.32 -5.44 -7.90
C GLY A 44 -4.00 -6.93 -7.97
N ASP A 45 -3.31 -7.33 -9.03
CA ASP A 45 -2.83 -8.71 -9.20
C ASP A 45 -1.79 -9.02 -8.11
N PRO A 46 -1.98 -10.06 -7.27
CA PRO A 46 -0.99 -10.43 -6.27
C PRO A 46 0.35 -10.93 -6.86
N ASN A 47 0.37 -11.24 -8.16
CA ASN A 47 1.59 -11.57 -8.90
C ASN A 47 2.17 -10.36 -9.65
N ALA A 48 1.65 -9.16 -9.41
CA ALA A 48 2.18 -7.95 -10.03
C ALA A 48 3.68 -7.80 -9.72
N PRO A 49 4.51 -7.41 -10.71
CA PRO A 49 5.95 -7.33 -10.54
C PRO A 49 6.38 -6.21 -9.57
N VAL A 50 5.49 -5.26 -9.26
CA VAL A 50 5.74 -4.16 -8.32
C VAL A 50 4.66 -4.15 -7.24
N THR A 51 5.10 -3.94 -6.00
CA THR A 51 4.21 -3.72 -4.85
C THR A 51 4.44 -2.33 -4.27
N MET A 52 3.36 -1.58 -4.06
CA MET A 52 3.37 -0.31 -3.34
C MET A 52 2.67 -0.48 -2.00
N ILE A 53 3.30 -0.02 -0.93
CA ILE A 53 2.68 0.03 0.40
C ILE A 53 2.24 1.47 0.66
N GLU A 54 0.93 1.67 0.73
CA GLU A 54 0.30 2.95 1.01
C GLU A 54 0.03 3.08 2.50
N TYR A 55 0.75 3.96 3.19
CA TYR A 55 0.44 4.36 4.56
C TYR A 55 -0.50 5.56 4.54
N SER A 56 -1.68 5.44 5.13
CA SER A 56 -2.71 6.46 5.04
C SER A 56 -3.39 6.72 6.38
N ASP A 57 -3.90 7.94 6.52
CA ASP A 57 -4.69 8.40 7.67
C ASP A 57 -6.01 8.96 7.16
N TYR A 58 -7.13 8.43 7.67
CA TYR A 58 -8.47 8.79 7.21
C TYR A 58 -8.87 10.25 7.47
N GLN A 59 -8.18 10.95 8.36
CA GLN A 59 -8.41 12.37 8.63
C GLN A 59 -7.41 13.30 7.93
N CYS A 60 -6.37 12.75 7.29
CA CYS A 60 -5.36 13.55 6.62
C CYS A 60 -5.90 14.15 5.30
N PRO A 61 -5.90 15.48 5.13
CA PRO A 61 -6.41 16.12 3.93
C PRO A 61 -5.57 15.79 2.68
N PHE A 62 -4.29 15.47 2.85
CA PHE A 62 -3.43 15.06 1.74
C PHE A 62 -3.69 13.62 1.31
N CYS A 63 -3.98 12.72 2.26
CA CYS A 63 -4.43 11.36 1.97
C CYS A 63 -5.78 11.39 1.22
N ALA A 64 -6.73 12.19 1.69
CA ALA A 64 -8.01 12.39 0.99
C ALA A 64 -7.82 12.95 -0.43
N ARG A 65 -6.92 13.92 -0.62
CA ARG A 65 -6.59 14.44 -1.96
C ARG A 65 -5.98 13.38 -2.85
N TYR A 66 -5.04 12.58 -2.34
CA TYR A 66 -4.44 11.47 -3.08
C TYR A 66 -5.52 10.47 -3.51
N PHE A 67 -6.39 10.04 -2.60
CA PHE A 67 -7.48 9.10 -2.88
C PHE A 67 -8.41 9.59 -3.98
N VAL A 68 -8.75 10.89 -3.99
CA VAL A 68 -9.68 11.46 -4.98
C VAL A 68 -9.00 11.78 -6.32
N GLN A 69 -7.76 12.25 -6.31
CA GLN A 69 -7.14 12.87 -7.49
C GLN A 69 -6.03 12.04 -8.12
N THR A 70 -5.32 11.22 -7.34
CA THR A 70 -4.12 10.51 -7.80
C THR A 70 -4.35 9.02 -7.90
N GLU A 71 -4.97 8.42 -6.89
CA GLU A 71 -5.22 6.98 -6.84
C GLU A 71 -5.96 6.47 -8.09
N PRO A 72 -7.01 7.13 -8.61
CA PRO A 72 -7.71 6.63 -9.79
C PRO A 72 -6.79 6.50 -11.01
N ALA A 73 -5.90 7.47 -11.23
CA ALA A 73 -4.95 7.42 -12.35
C ALA A 73 -3.93 6.29 -12.19
N ILE A 74 -3.46 6.03 -10.97
CA ILE A 74 -2.58 4.89 -10.65
C ILE A 74 -3.33 3.57 -10.92
N ASN A 75 -4.57 3.48 -10.44
CA ASN A 75 -5.39 2.27 -10.60
C ASN A 75 -5.61 1.94 -12.08
N GLU A 76 -5.99 2.93 -12.89
CA GLU A 76 -6.22 2.75 -14.32
C GLU A 76 -4.93 2.43 -15.09
N SER A 77 -3.81 3.04 -14.73
CA SER A 77 -2.56 2.90 -15.50
C SER A 77 -1.79 1.62 -15.16
N PHE A 78 -1.77 1.21 -13.89
CA PHE A 78 -0.85 0.18 -13.40
C PHE A 78 -1.52 -0.97 -12.66
N VAL A 79 -2.57 -0.70 -11.88
CA VAL A 79 -3.22 -1.75 -11.09
C VAL A 79 -4.08 -2.64 -11.99
N ARG A 80 -4.89 -2.04 -12.86
CA ARG A 80 -5.72 -2.78 -13.83
C ARG A 80 -4.91 -3.58 -14.85
N SER A 81 -3.72 -3.11 -15.21
CA SER A 81 -2.83 -3.78 -16.15
C SER A 81 -2.02 -4.92 -15.51
N GLY A 82 -2.19 -5.16 -14.20
CA GLY A 82 -1.45 -6.18 -13.46
C GLY A 82 0.02 -5.81 -13.20
N GLN A 83 0.42 -4.56 -13.43
CA GLN A 83 1.80 -4.10 -13.23
C GLN A 83 2.08 -3.70 -11.79
N LEU A 84 1.05 -3.33 -11.03
CA LEU A 84 1.16 -2.86 -9.67
C LEU A 84 0.11 -3.50 -8.76
N MET A 85 0.56 -4.03 -7.63
CA MET A 85 -0.28 -4.30 -6.47
C MET A 85 -0.10 -3.17 -5.45
N VAL A 86 -1.20 -2.70 -4.86
CA VAL A 86 -1.15 -1.73 -3.77
C VAL A 86 -1.69 -2.36 -2.49
N ILE A 87 -0.89 -2.34 -1.43
CA ILE A 87 -1.25 -2.77 -0.08
C ILE A 87 -1.50 -1.51 0.75
N PHE A 88 -2.66 -1.42 1.39
CA PHE A 88 -3.01 -0.31 2.26
C PHE A 88 -2.66 -0.64 3.72
N ARG A 89 -2.06 0.32 4.42
CA ARG A 89 -1.69 0.24 5.84
C ARG A 89 -2.18 1.46 6.60
N ASP A 90 -2.85 1.20 7.71
CA ASP A 90 -3.26 2.24 8.64
C ASP A 90 -2.04 2.97 9.23
N PHE A 91 -2.07 4.29 9.23
CA PHE A 91 -1.05 5.14 9.84
C PHE A 91 -1.70 6.33 10.59
N PRO A 92 -2.43 6.08 11.69
CA PRO A 92 -3.08 7.12 12.47
C PRO A 92 -2.05 8.11 13.04
N ILE A 93 -2.12 9.37 12.62
CA ILE A 93 -1.25 10.44 13.15
C ILE A 93 -1.99 11.14 14.29
N GLU A 94 -2.17 10.45 15.42
CA GLU A 94 -3.00 10.92 16.55
C GLU A 94 -2.66 12.34 17.02
N GLY A 95 -1.37 12.71 16.99
CA GLY A 95 -0.92 14.06 17.38
C GLY A 95 -1.42 15.19 16.47
N LEU A 96 -1.82 14.89 15.23
CA LEU A 96 -2.41 15.85 14.28
C LEU A 96 -3.91 15.58 14.06
N HIS A 97 -4.32 14.32 14.17
CA HIS A 97 -5.67 13.84 13.87
C HIS A 97 -6.19 12.98 15.04
N PRO A 98 -6.77 13.60 16.08
CA PRO A 98 -7.14 12.87 17.30
C PRO A 98 -8.19 11.76 17.12
N ASN A 99 -9.01 11.81 16.06
CA ASN A 99 -9.99 10.75 15.78
C ASN A 99 -9.47 9.70 14.79
N ALA A 100 -8.25 9.84 14.26
CA ALA A 100 -7.69 8.88 13.31
C ALA A 100 -7.68 7.45 13.87
N PRO A 101 -7.21 7.18 15.11
CA PRO A 101 -7.21 5.81 15.65
C PRO A 101 -8.60 5.14 15.58
N MET A 102 -9.66 5.86 15.97
CA MET A 102 -11.02 5.33 15.92
C MET A 102 -11.55 5.20 14.49
N ALA A 103 -11.15 6.08 13.57
CA ALA A 103 -11.47 5.95 12.16
C ALA A 103 -10.86 4.68 11.54
N HIS A 104 -9.62 4.34 11.92
CA HIS A 104 -8.98 3.09 11.50
C HIS A 104 -9.62 1.85 12.15
N VAL A 105 -10.01 1.91 13.43
CA VAL A 105 -10.80 0.81 14.03
C VAL A 105 -12.10 0.59 13.27
N ALA A 106 -12.79 1.67 12.87
CA ALA A 106 -14.02 1.56 12.10
C ALA A 106 -13.81 0.92 10.72
N SER A 107 -12.70 1.19 10.03
CA SER A 107 -12.40 0.56 8.74
C SER A 107 -12.12 -0.94 8.90
N LEU A 108 -11.41 -1.35 9.95
CA LEU A 108 -11.18 -2.76 10.26
C LEU A 108 -12.50 -3.50 10.55
N CYS A 109 -13.43 -2.89 11.28
CA CYS A 109 -14.75 -3.49 11.49
C CYS A 109 -15.55 -3.70 10.19
N VAL A 110 -15.37 -2.82 9.18
CA VAL A 110 -16.00 -2.98 7.87
C VAL A 110 -15.31 -4.10 7.07
N ALA A 111 -13.99 -4.23 7.19
CA ALA A 111 -13.21 -5.28 6.53
C ALA A 111 -13.57 -6.69 7.04
N ASP A 112 -14.00 -6.82 8.29
CA ASP A 112 -14.39 -8.09 8.92
C ASP A 112 -15.83 -8.56 8.58
N GLN A 113 -16.59 -7.81 7.76
CA GLN A 113 -17.97 -8.16 7.37
C GLN A 113 -18.02 -8.96 6.06
#